data_AF-A0A1Q4FBN3-F1
#
_entry.id   AF-A0A1Q4FBN3-F1
#
_cell.length_a   1.000
_cell.length_b   1.000
_cell.length_c   1.000
_cell.angle_alpha   90.00
_cell.angle_beta   90.00
_cell.angle_gamma   90.00
#
_symmetry.space_group_name_H-M   'P 1'
#
loop_
_entity.id
_entity.type
_entity.pdbx_description
1 polymer ?
#
loop_
_entity_poly.entity_id
_entity_poly.type
_entity_poly.pdbx_seq_one_letter_code
_entity_poly.pdbx_strand_id
1 'polypeptide(L)'
;MSNNQKEQELIKGLALDDKTAIEAIYKDNYGLIQNLVINNSGSEDDAKDIFQEALIVLYEKSKSGVFELNCQIRTYIYAVSKRLWLKRLQNRSRYDLIENGAEEAVTVEDDIALHEKRNSQFGMMEHALAMIGEPCKSLLEAYYIGKQNMQEIADAFGYTNADNAKNQKYKCLMRLRKLFFAQYKSDNTNG
;
A
#
# COMPACT_ATOMS: atom_id res chain seq x y z
N MET A 1 -20.42 7.37 -11.72
CA MET A 1 -20.05 5.94 -11.69
C MET A 1 -19.22 5.70 -10.44
N SER A 2 -19.51 4.66 -9.65
CA SER A 2 -18.70 4.32 -8.47
C SER A 2 -17.31 3.87 -8.91
N ASN A 3 -16.26 4.23 -8.16
CA ASN A 3 -14.87 3.89 -8.50
C ASN A 3 -14.67 2.37 -8.64
N ASN A 4 -15.39 1.58 -7.83
CA ASN A 4 -15.37 0.11 -7.89
C ASN A 4 -15.95 -0.44 -9.21
N GLN A 5 -17.01 0.18 -9.74
CA GLN A 5 -17.63 -0.26 -10.99
C GLN A 5 -16.71 -0.03 -12.20
N LYS A 6 -16.00 1.10 -12.23
CA LYS A 6 -14.99 1.41 -13.26
C LYS A 6 -13.83 0.40 -13.22
N GLU A 7 -13.39 0.01 -12.03
CA GLU A 7 -12.31 -0.98 -11.90
C GLU A 7 -12.74 -2.36 -12.38
N GLN A 8 -13.96 -2.79 -12.05
CA GLN A 8 -14.50 -4.05 -12.57
C GLN A 8 -14.63 -4.04 -14.10
N GLU A 9 -15.02 -2.92 -14.70
CA GLU A 9 -15.06 -2.76 -16.17
C GLU A 9 -13.67 -2.90 -16.79
N LEU A 10 -12.64 -2.27 -16.19
CA LEU A 10 -11.27 -2.38 -16.67
C LEU A 10 -10.72 -3.82 -16.55
N ILE A 11 -11.01 -4.53 -15.46
CA ILE A 11 -10.60 -5.94 -15.30
C ILE A 11 -11.30 -6.85 -16.32
N LYS A 12 -12.60 -6.63 -16.57
CA LYS A 12 -13.34 -7.37 -17.60
C LYS A 12 -12.79 -7.09 -19.00
N GLY A 13 -12.53 -5.83 -19.31
CA GLY A 13 -11.91 -5.44 -20.59
C GLY A 13 -10.54 -6.08 -20.76
N LEU A 14 -9.70 -6.08 -19.72
CA LEU A 14 -8.40 -6.75 -19.73
C LEU A 14 -8.53 -8.25 -20.02
N ALA A 15 -9.48 -8.95 -19.39
CA ALA A 15 -9.72 -10.38 -19.63
C ALA A 15 -10.19 -10.68 -21.07
N LEU A 16 -10.79 -9.70 -21.74
CA LEU A 16 -11.30 -9.80 -23.12
C LEU A 16 -10.33 -9.24 -24.17
N ASP A 17 -9.08 -8.98 -23.80
CA ASP A 17 -8.07 -8.39 -24.70
C ASP A 17 -8.49 -7.01 -25.26
N ASP A 18 -9.30 -6.25 -24.50
CA ASP A 18 -9.74 -4.90 -24.88
C ASP A 18 -8.58 -3.90 -24.77
N LYS A 19 -8.14 -3.42 -25.93
CA LYS A 19 -7.06 -2.44 -26.06
C LYS A 19 -7.33 -1.16 -25.26
N THR A 20 -8.57 -0.70 -25.19
CA THR A 20 -8.90 0.54 -24.48
C THR A 20 -8.74 0.38 -22.97
N ALA A 21 -9.11 -0.79 -22.43
CA ALA A 21 -8.89 -1.12 -21.03
C ALA A 21 -7.39 -1.26 -20.71
N ILE A 22 -6.63 -1.94 -21.58
CA ILE A 22 -5.18 -2.09 -21.45
C ILE A 22 -4.47 -0.72 -21.45
N GLU A 23 -4.80 0.15 -22.41
CA GLU A 23 -4.25 1.49 -22.52
C GLU A 23 -4.61 2.35 -21.30
N ALA A 24 -5.83 2.26 -20.80
CA ALA A 24 -6.25 2.96 -19.59
C ALA A 24 -5.48 2.50 -18.36
N ILE A 25 -5.33 1.19 -18.16
CA ILE A 25 -4.54 0.62 -17.05
C ILE A 25 -3.08 1.07 -17.18
N TYR A 26 -2.51 1.06 -18.39
CA TYR A 26 -1.14 1.51 -18.62
C TYR A 26 -0.98 2.99 -18.23
N LYS A 27 -1.81 3.86 -18.80
CA LYS A 27 -1.74 5.32 -18.62
C LYS A 27 -1.92 5.73 -17.17
N ASP A 28 -2.85 5.10 -16.46
CA ASP A 28 -3.19 5.46 -15.08
C ASP A 28 -2.16 4.95 -14.05
N ASN A 29 -1.36 3.93 -14.40
CA ASN A 29 -0.51 3.23 -13.41
C ASN A 29 0.99 3.23 -13.71
N TYR A 30 1.42 3.36 -14.97
CA TYR A 30 2.85 3.24 -15.33
C TYR A 30 3.75 4.24 -14.60
N GLY A 31 3.34 5.51 -14.51
CA GLY A 31 4.15 6.55 -13.86
C GLY A 31 4.45 6.24 -12.37
N LEU A 32 3.56 5.52 -11.68
CA LEU A 32 3.82 5.07 -10.31
C LEU A 32 4.93 4.00 -10.28
N ILE A 33 4.93 3.07 -11.22
CA ILE A 33 5.90 1.97 -11.28
C ILE A 33 7.26 2.46 -11.77
N GLN A 34 7.27 3.40 -12.71
CA GLN A 34 8.48 4.09 -13.12
C GLN A 34 9.18 4.76 -11.93
N ASN A 35 8.43 5.52 -11.13
CA ASN A 35 8.98 6.14 -9.92
C ASN A 35 9.45 5.10 -8.90
N LEU A 36 8.73 3.98 -8.73
CA LEU A 36 9.15 2.89 -7.85
C LEU A 36 10.51 2.33 -8.27
N VAL A 37 10.69 2.00 -9.54
CA VAL A 37 11.90 1.34 -10.05
C VAL A 37 13.09 2.30 -10.07
N ILE A 38 12.92 3.53 -10.57
CA ILE A 38 13.99 4.53 -10.65
C ILE A 38 14.50 4.91 -9.26
N ASN A 39 13.61 5.11 -8.28
CA ASN A 39 14.00 5.43 -6.90
C ASN A 39 14.64 4.24 -6.15
N ASN A 40 14.67 3.05 -6.76
CA ASN A 40 15.24 1.84 -6.18
C ASN A 40 16.29 1.22 -7.12
N SER A 41 17.19 2.06 -7.62
CA SER A 41 18.38 1.64 -8.40
C SER A 41 18.07 0.95 -9.74
N GLY A 42 16.97 1.32 -10.39
CA GLY A 42 16.57 0.82 -11.70
C GLY A 42 16.57 1.89 -12.80
N SER A 43 16.54 1.45 -14.05
CA SER A 43 16.40 2.32 -15.21
C SER A 43 14.93 2.51 -15.64
N GLU A 44 14.71 3.39 -16.60
CA GLU A 44 13.39 3.48 -17.25
C GLU A 44 13.01 2.19 -17.98
N ASP A 45 13.98 1.51 -18.61
CA ASP A 45 13.72 0.26 -19.31
C ASP A 45 13.40 -0.88 -18.33
N ASP A 46 14.08 -0.91 -17.18
CA ASP A 46 13.71 -1.80 -16.07
C ASP A 46 12.25 -1.55 -15.63
N ALA A 47 11.81 -0.28 -15.59
CA ALA A 47 10.45 0.05 -15.22
C ALA A 47 9.42 -0.43 -16.25
N LYS A 48 9.72 -0.32 -17.55
CA LYS A 48 8.88 -0.86 -18.62
C LYS A 48 8.72 -2.36 -18.47
N ASP A 49 9.83 -3.07 -18.31
CA ASP A 49 9.83 -4.54 -18.16
C ASP A 49 9.01 -4.97 -16.94
N ILE A 50 9.28 -4.36 -15.78
CA ILE A 50 8.57 -4.67 -14.53
C ILE A 50 7.07 -4.36 -14.62
N PHE A 51 6.71 -3.27 -15.29
CA PHE A 51 5.31 -2.93 -15.50
C PHE A 51 4.62 -3.96 -16.40
N GLN A 52 5.25 -4.34 -17.51
CA GLN A 52 4.71 -5.33 -18.45
C GLN A 52 4.53 -6.69 -17.77
N GLU A 53 5.54 -7.16 -17.02
CA GLU A 53 5.43 -8.40 -16.24
C GLU A 53 4.27 -8.34 -15.24
N ALA A 54 4.10 -7.23 -14.51
CA ALA A 54 2.99 -7.07 -13.57
C ALA A 54 1.62 -7.03 -14.27
N LEU A 55 1.54 -6.41 -15.44
CA LEU A 55 0.32 -6.36 -16.25
C LEU A 55 -0.06 -7.75 -16.80
N ILE A 56 0.93 -8.55 -17.23
CA ILE A 56 0.72 -9.94 -17.64
C ILE A 56 0.16 -10.77 -16.48
N VAL A 57 0.71 -10.63 -15.27
CA VAL A 57 0.19 -11.32 -14.08
C VAL A 57 -1.26 -10.93 -13.81
N LEU A 58 -1.60 -9.64 -13.89
CA LEU A 58 -2.98 -9.18 -13.72
C LEU A 58 -3.90 -9.74 -14.82
N TYR A 59 -3.43 -9.77 -16.06
CA TYR A 59 -4.16 -10.32 -17.20
C TYR A 59 -4.47 -11.82 -17.03
N GLU A 60 -3.47 -12.63 -16.70
CA GLU A 60 -3.67 -14.08 -16.46
C GLU A 60 -4.66 -14.34 -15.33
N LYS A 61 -4.56 -13.55 -14.25
CA LYS A 61 -5.52 -13.62 -13.14
C LYS A 61 -6.92 -13.23 -13.58
N SER A 62 -7.07 -12.16 -14.37
CA SER A 62 -8.37 -11.76 -14.90
C SER A 62 -9.02 -12.83 -15.79
N LYS A 63 -8.23 -13.61 -16.55
CA LYS A 63 -8.73 -14.72 -17.37
C LYS A 63 -9.09 -15.98 -16.59
N SER A 64 -8.58 -16.15 -15.37
CA SER A 64 -8.79 -17.37 -14.58
C SER A 64 -10.24 -17.59 -14.11
N GLY A 65 -11.10 -16.56 -14.17
CA GLY A 65 -12.53 -16.64 -13.80
C GLY A 65 -12.82 -16.75 -12.29
N VAL A 66 -11.81 -17.01 -11.46
CA VAL A 66 -11.91 -17.11 -9.99
C VAL A 66 -11.33 -15.86 -9.30
N PHE A 67 -10.80 -14.91 -10.08
CA PHE A 67 -10.15 -13.73 -9.56
C PHE A 67 -11.15 -12.63 -9.18
N GLU A 68 -11.36 -12.44 -7.88
CA GLU A 68 -11.96 -11.24 -7.33
C GLU A 68 -10.88 -10.25 -6.90
N LEU A 69 -10.83 -9.10 -7.59
CA LEU A 69 -9.96 -8.01 -7.20
C LEU A 69 -10.57 -7.27 -6.00
N ASN A 70 -10.06 -7.56 -4.81
CA ASN A 70 -10.50 -6.95 -3.54
C ASN A 70 -9.81 -5.61 -3.22
N CYS A 71 -9.01 -5.07 -4.15
CA CYS A 71 -8.31 -3.80 -3.97
C CYS A 71 -8.30 -3.00 -5.28
N GLN A 72 -7.73 -1.80 -5.24
CA GLN A 72 -7.61 -1.01 -6.45
C GLN A 72 -6.61 -1.63 -7.44
N ILE A 73 -6.87 -1.58 -8.75
CA ILE A 73 -5.92 -2.02 -9.81
C ILE A 73 -4.53 -1.42 -9.58
N ARG A 74 -4.49 -0.13 -9.23
CA ARG A 74 -3.26 0.60 -8.88
C ARG A 74 -2.49 -0.06 -7.75
N THR A 75 -3.18 -0.47 -6.69
CA THR A 75 -2.59 -1.13 -5.52
C THR A 75 -2.04 -2.50 -5.90
N TYR A 76 -2.79 -3.26 -6.70
CA TYR A 76 -2.37 -4.57 -7.16
C TYR A 76 -1.11 -4.49 -8.02
N ILE A 77 -1.12 -3.66 -9.06
CA ILE A 77 0.03 -3.46 -9.97
C ILE A 77 1.25 -3.00 -9.18
N TYR A 78 1.09 -2.05 -8.25
CA TYR A 78 2.20 -1.62 -7.38
C TYR A 78 2.79 -2.76 -6.56
N ALA A 79 1.95 -3.59 -5.93
CA ALA A 79 2.41 -4.72 -5.12
C ALA A 79 3.18 -5.75 -5.96
N VAL A 80 2.65 -6.13 -7.12
CA VAL A 80 3.29 -7.10 -8.03
C VAL A 80 4.59 -6.53 -8.57
N SER A 81 4.60 -5.30 -9.09
CA SER A 81 5.80 -4.64 -9.61
C SER A 81 6.89 -4.50 -8.54
N LYS A 82 6.53 -4.14 -7.30
CA LYS A 82 7.49 -4.05 -6.19
C LYS A 82 8.14 -5.40 -5.91
N ARG A 83 7.36 -6.49 -5.90
CA ARG A 83 7.88 -7.84 -5.69
C ARG A 83 8.84 -8.24 -6.81
N LEU A 84 8.43 -8.06 -8.07
CA LEU A 84 9.25 -8.39 -9.23
C LEU A 84 10.58 -7.62 -9.20
N TRP A 85 10.51 -6.33 -8.85
CA TRP A 85 11.69 -5.48 -8.79
C TRP A 85 12.64 -5.88 -7.66
N LEU A 86 12.14 -6.11 -6.45
CA LEU A 86 12.96 -6.58 -5.33
C LEU A 86 13.63 -7.93 -5.64
N LYS A 87 12.91 -8.86 -6.27
CA LYS A 87 13.47 -10.13 -6.74
C LYS A 87 14.59 -9.91 -7.76
N ARG A 88 14.42 -8.95 -8.69
CA ARG A 88 15.46 -8.60 -9.66
C ARG A 88 16.68 -7.97 -8.99
N LEU A 89 16.50 -7.09 -8.01
CA LEU A 89 17.60 -6.52 -7.22
C LEU A 89 18.35 -7.58 -6.41
N GLN A 90 17.64 -8.51 -5.77
CA GLN A 90 18.27 -9.65 -5.09
C GLN A 90 19.06 -10.52 -6.05
N ASN A 91 18.54 -10.76 -7.27
CA ASN A 91 19.27 -11.50 -8.29
C ASN A 91 20.52 -10.76 -8.76
N ARG A 92 20.43 -9.44 -8.98
CA ARG A 92 21.58 -8.60 -9.34
C ARG A 92 22.62 -8.60 -8.24
N SER A 93 22.20 -8.36 -6.99
CA SER A 93 23.09 -8.42 -5.83
C SER A 93 23.69 -9.81 -5.62
N ARG A 94 22.95 -10.90 -5.87
CA ARG A 94 23.51 -12.26 -5.84
C ARG A 94 24.49 -12.49 -6.97
N TYR A 95 24.26 -11.97 -8.17
CA TYR A 95 25.25 -12.02 -9.25
C TYR A 95 26.51 -11.25 -8.86
N ASP A 96 26.37 -10.06 -8.29
CA ASP A 96 27.49 -9.27 -7.75
C ASP A 96 28.20 -10.02 -6.60
N LEU A 97 27.46 -10.72 -5.74
CA LEU A 97 28.00 -11.50 -4.62
C LEU A 97 28.61 -12.84 -5.04
N ILE A 98 28.11 -13.48 -6.10
CA ILE A 98 28.68 -14.70 -6.70
C ILE A 98 29.97 -14.34 -7.44
N GLU A 99 30.02 -13.18 -8.09
CA GLU A 99 31.26 -12.63 -8.65
C GLU A 99 32.27 -12.27 -7.54
N ASN A 100 31.81 -11.93 -6.33
CA ASN A 100 32.62 -11.57 -5.16
C ASN A 100 32.68 -12.64 -4.05
N GLY A 101 32.23 -13.88 -4.29
CA GLY A 101 32.46 -15.05 -3.42
C GLY A 101 31.68 -15.18 -2.10
N ALA A 102 30.46 -14.64 -1.94
CA ALA A 102 29.66 -14.83 -0.70
C ALA A 102 28.21 -15.28 -0.96
N GLU A 103 27.86 -16.50 -0.55
CA GLU A 103 26.51 -17.06 -0.64
C GLU A 103 25.71 -16.87 0.67
N GLU A 104 24.61 -16.13 0.62
CA GLU A 104 23.46 -16.34 1.51
C GLU A 104 22.17 -16.33 0.69
N ALA A 105 21.41 -17.43 0.74
CA ALA A 105 20.14 -17.60 0.07
C ALA A 105 18.98 -17.42 1.07
N VAL A 106 18.10 -16.45 0.80
CA VAL A 106 16.82 -16.31 1.51
C VAL A 106 15.69 -16.52 0.50
N THR A 107 14.76 -17.43 0.82
CA THR A 107 13.67 -17.93 -0.04
C THR A 107 12.41 -17.04 -0.01
N VAL A 108 11.74 -16.92 -1.17
CA VAL A 108 10.76 -15.86 -1.54
C VAL A 108 9.28 -16.25 -1.27
N GLU A 109 9.01 -17.10 -0.30
CA GLU A 109 7.64 -17.54 0.05
C GLU A 109 6.93 -16.62 1.07
N ASP A 110 7.64 -15.71 1.73
CA ASP A 110 7.10 -14.90 2.84
C ASP A 110 6.28 -13.64 2.43
N ASP A 111 6.28 -13.23 1.15
CA ASP A 111 5.86 -11.85 0.79
C ASP A 111 4.39 -11.64 0.40
N ILE A 112 3.64 -12.68 -0.01
CA ILE A 112 2.18 -12.55 -0.22
C ILE A 112 1.48 -12.41 1.14
N ALA A 113 1.90 -13.21 2.12
CA ALA A 113 1.48 -13.10 3.51
C ALA A 113 1.81 -11.72 4.10
N LEU A 114 2.94 -11.10 3.74
CA LEU A 114 3.29 -9.74 4.17
C LEU A 114 2.39 -8.65 3.55
N HIS A 115 1.89 -8.85 2.33
CA HIS A 115 0.95 -7.93 1.70
C HIS A 115 -0.48 -8.07 2.24
N GLU A 116 -0.95 -9.30 2.47
CA GLU A 116 -2.20 -9.56 3.19
C GLU A 116 -2.15 -9.04 4.62
N LYS A 117 -1.02 -9.24 5.32
CA LYS A 117 -0.75 -8.67 6.64
C LYS A 117 -0.77 -7.14 6.61
N ARG A 118 -0.26 -6.49 5.56
CA ARG A 118 -0.31 -5.03 5.41
C ARG A 118 -1.74 -4.53 5.16
N ASN A 119 -2.51 -5.20 4.30
CA ASN A 119 -3.92 -4.86 4.07
C ASN A 119 -4.77 -5.07 5.32
N SER A 120 -4.53 -6.17 6.05
CA SER A 120 -5.12 -6.41 7.37
C SER A 120 -4.75 -5.28 8.34
N GLN A 121 -3.47 -4.89 8.42
CA GLN A 121 -3.03 -3.75 9.25
C GLN A 121 -3.70 -2.43 8.86
N PHE A 122 -3.99 -2.18 7.59
CA PHE A 122 -4.76 -1.01 7.16
C PHE A 122 -6.21 -1.05 7.67
N GLY A 123 -6.91 -2.17 7.49
CA GLY A 123 -8.26 -2.35 8.03
C GLY A 123 -8.32 -2.25 9.55
N MET A 124 -7.32 -2.80 10.24
CA MET A 124 -7.17 -2.68 11.69
C MET A 124 -6.93 -1.23 12.14
N MET A 125 -6.14 -0.46 11.38
CA MET A 125 -5.92 0.95 11.67
C MET A 125 -7.21 1.77 11.47
N GLU A 126 -7.96 1.50 10.39
CA GLU A 126 -9.24 2.14 10.12
C GLU A 126 -10.27 1.86 11.24
N HIS A 127 -10.36 0.60 11.66
CA HIS A 127 -11.20 0.19 12.79
C HIS A 127 -10.74 0.83 14.10
N ALA A 128 -9.43 0.84 14.38
CA ALA A 128 -8.89 1.48 15.57
C ALA A 128 -9.21 2.98 15.60
N LEU A 129 -9.09 3.69 14.46
CA LEU A 129 -9.46 5.10 14.31
C LEU A 129 -10.96 5.34 14.57
N ALA A 130 -11.83 4.46 14.09
CA ALA A 130 -13.27 4.52 14.39
C ALA A 130 -13.55 4.37 15.90
N MET A 131 -12.81 3.50 16.58
CA MET A 131 -13.00 3.20 18.01
C MET A 131 -12.41 4.25 18.97
N ILE A 132 -11.50 5.13 18.51
CA ILE A 132 -10.97 6.20 19.39
C ILE A 132 -12.02 7.29 19.64
N GLY A 133 -12.97 7.45 18.73
CA GLY A 133 -14.05 8.44 18.81
C GLY A 133 -13.60 9.89 18.72
N GLU A 134 -14.58 10.79 18.73
CA GLU A 134 -14.34 12.24 18.77
C GLU A 134 -14.11 12.73 20.21
N PRO A 135 -13.32 13.82 20.41
CA PRO A 135 -12.66 14.65 19.40
C PRO A 135 -11.31 14.09 18.92
N CYS A 136 -10.89 12.92 19.41
CA CYS A 136 -9.56 12.39 19.16
C CYS A 136 -9.30 12.04 17.69
N LYS A 137 -10.30 11.50 16.98
CA LYS A 137 -10.18 11.17 15.56
C LYS A 137 -9.90 12.43 14.75
N SER A 138 -10.79 13.43 14.83
CA SER A 138 -10.64 14.70 14.11
C SER A 138 -9.34 15.42 14.49
N LEU A 139 -8.92 15.36 15.76
CA LEU A 139 -7.66 15.96 16.21
C LEU A 139 -6.42 15.33 15.55
N LEU A 140 -6.40 14.01 15.39
CA LEU A 140 -5.29 13.31 14.72
C LEU A 140 -5.31 13.54 13.21
N GLU A 141 -6.49 13.58 12.59
CA GLU A 141 -6.64 13.87 11.16
C GLU A 141 -6.19 15.30 10.84
N ALA A 142 -6.62 16.30 11.62
CA ALA A 142 -6.18 17.69 11.52
C ALA A 142 -4.64 17.83 11.48
N TYR A 143 -3.95 17.11 12.36
CA TYR A 143 -2.49 17.18 12.45
C TYR A 143 -1.77 16.35 11.36
N TYR A 144 -2.10 15.06 11.23
CA TYR A 144 -1.34 14.15 10.38
C TYR A 144 -1.75 14.21 8.90
N ILE A 145 -3.02 14.50 8.61
CA ILE A 145 -3.57 14.59 7.26
C ILE A 145 -3.66 16.05 6.84
N GLY A 146 -4.32 16.89 7.64
CA GLY A 146 -4.51 18.31 7.38
C GLY A 146 -3.23 19.15 7.52
N LYS A 147 -2.17 18.59 8.13
CA LYS A 147 -0.89 19.27 8.39
C LYS A 147 -1.03 20.59 9.15
N GLN A 148 -2.12 20.75 9.90
CA GLN A 148 -2.38 21.95 10.68
C GLN A 148 -1.37 22.07 11.83
N ASN A 149 -0.99 23.30 12.16
CA ASN A 149 -0.11 23.55 13.30
C ASN A 149 -0.89 23.50 14.63
N MET A 150 -0.19 23.40 15.76
CA MET A 150 -0.85 23.24 17.07
C MET A 150 -1.69 24.46 17.49
N GLN A 151 -1.39 25.65 16.97
CA GLN A 151 -2.17 26.85 17.26
C GLN A 151 -3.50 26.81 16.51
N GLU A 152 -3.48 26.52 15.22
CA GLU A 152 -4.70 26.33 14.40
C GLU A 152 -5.61 25.25 15.00
N ILE A 153 -5.01 24.15 15.46
CA ILE A 153 -5.73 23.06 16.12
C ILE A 153 -6.29 23.51 17.48
N ALA A 154 -5.55 24.31 18.24
CA ALA A 154 -6.06 24.83 19.51
C ALA A 154 -7.31 25.68 19.30
N ASP A 155 -7.25 26.59 18.34
CA ASP A 155 -8.34 27.50 18.01
C ASP A 155 -9.57 26.74 17.47
N ALA A 156 -9.35 25.77 16.56
CA ALA A 156 -10.43 24.99 15.94
C ALA A 156 -11.15 24.05 16.92
N PHE A 157 -10.46 23.53 17.93
CA PHE A 157 -11.01 22.56 18.89
C PHE A 157 -11.35 23.18 20.25
N GLY A 158 -11.16 24.49 20.41
CA GLY A 158 -11.44 25.21 21.67
C GLY A 158 -10.48 24.89 22.81
N TYR A 159 -9.23 24.51 22.51
CA TYR A 159 -8.19 24.37 23.54
C TYR A 159 -7.64 25.74 23.92
N THR A 160 -7.29 25.91 25.20
CA THR A 160 -6.79 27.20 25.72
C THR A 160 -5.45 27.64 25.14
N ASN A 161 -4.64 26.71 24.62
CA ASN A 161 -3.36 26.99 23.96
C ASN A 161 -2.85 25.77 23.17
N ALA A 162 -1.82 26.01 22.35
CA ALA A 162 -1.14 24.99 21.56
C ALA A 162 -0.55 23.82 22.38
N ASP A 163 -0.10 24.07 23.61
CA ASP A 163 0.44 23.02 24.49
C ASP A 163 -0.64 22.04 24.95
N ASN A 164 -1.84 22.54 25.26
CA ASN A 164 -2.99 21.69 25.58
C ASN A 164 -3.42 20.86 24.37
N ALA A 165 -3.45 21.44 23.16
CA ALA A 165 -3.68 20.70 21.92
C ALA A 165 -2.63 19.61 21.70
N LYS A 166 -1.35 19.91 21.94
CA LYS A 166 -0.23 18.96 21.81
C LYS A 166 -0.34 17.80 22.80
N ASN A 167 -0.65 18.10 24.07
CA ASN A 167 -0.87 17.10 25.11
C ASN A 167 -2.07 16.22 24.81
N GLN A 168 -3.17 16.81 24.33
CA GLN A 168 -4.36 16.05 23.96
C GLN A 168 -4.10 15.16 22.74
N LYS A 169 -3.38 15.65 21.72
CA LYS A 169 -2.93 14.85 20.58
C LYS A 169 -2.11 13.65 21.02
N TYR A 170 -1.18 13.84 21.95
CA TYR A 170 -0.37 12.75 22.49
C TYR A 170 -1.25 11.68 23.17
N LYS A 171 -2.21 12.08 24.01
CA LYS A 171 -3.16 11.16 24.65
C LYS A 171 -3.99 10.38 23.63
N CYS A 172 -4.52 11.07 22.62
CA CYS A 172 -5.28 10.43 21.53
C CYS A 172 -4.42 9.43 20.75
N LEU A 173 -3.16 9.77 20.46
CA LEU A 173 -2.22 8.87 19.79
C LEU A 173 -1.91 7.63 20.63
N MET A 174 -1.72 7.78 21.94
CA MET A 174 -1.50 6.64 22.84
C MET A 174 -2.73 5.72 22.91
N ARG A 175 -3.93 6.30 22.91
CA ARG A 175 -5.19 5.53 22.86
C ARG A 175 -5.33 4.76 21.55
N LEU A 176 -5.05 5.41 20.41
CA LEU A 176 -5.04 4.78 19.09
C LEU A 176 -4.06 3.60 19.07
N ARG A 177 -2.83 3.82 19.55
CA ARG A 177 -1.79 2.79 19.65
C ARG A 177 -2.27 1.58 20.46
N LYS A 178 -2.92 1.82 21.61
CA LYS A 178 -3.45 0.74 22.47
C LYS A 178 -4.52 -0.08 21.75
N LEU A 179 -5.46 0.58 21.05
CA LEU A 179 -6.53 -0.10 20.31
C LEU A 179 -5.98 -0.92 19.15
N PHE A 180 -5.05 -0.34 18.37
CA PHE A 180 -4.39 -1.04 17.28
C PHE A 180 -3.67 -2.31 17.75
N PHE A 181 -2.87 -2.23 18.83
CA PHE A 181 -2.15 -3.40 19.33
C PHE A 181 -3.03 -4.42 20.06
N ALA A 182 -4.18 -4.00 20.62
CA ALA A 182 -5.16 -4.94 21.17
C ALA A 182 -5.75 -5.84 20.07
N GLN A 183 -6.06 -5.23 18.91
CA GLN A 183 -6.54 -5.94 17.74
C GLN A 183 -5.43 -6.79 17.08
N TYR A 184 -4.20 -6.28 17.06
CA TYR A 184 -3.04 -7.01 16.52
C TYR A 184 -2.71 -8.31 17.26
N LYS A 185 -2.92 -8.34 18.58
CA LYS A 185 -2.72 -9.56 19.38
C LYS A 185 -3.85 -10.58 19.21
N SER A 186 -5.07 -10.14 18.91
CA SER A 186 -6.22 -11.05 18.70
C SER A 186 -6.11 -11.79 17.37
N ASP A 187 -5.64 -11.13 16.31
CA ASP A 187 -5.49 -11.76 14.99
C ASP A 187 -4.28 -12.71 14.89
N ASN A 188 -3.22 -12.52 15.71
CA ASN A 188 -2.04 -13.39 15.72
C ASN A 188 -2.13 -14.59 16.69
N THR A 189 -3.24 -14.77 17.42
CA THR A 189 -3.42 -15.89 18.37
C THR A 189 -4.37 -16.98 17.86
N ASN A 190 -4.96 -16.80 16.68
CA ASN A 190 -5.88 -17.76 16.04
C ASN A 190 -5.35 -18.35 14.71
N GLY A 191 -4.03 -18.35 14.51
CA GLY A 191 -3.36 -18.92 13.33
C GLY A 191 -2.30 -19.94 13.72
#